data_AF-A0A8C1I8R7-F1
#
_entry.id   AF-A0A8C1I8R7-F1
#
_cell.length_a   1.000
_cell.length_b   1.000
_cell.length_c   1.000
_cell.angle_alpha   90.00
_cell.angle_beta   90.00
_cell.angle_gamma   90.00
#
_symmetry.space_group_name_H-M   'P 1'
#
loop_
_entity.id
_entity.type
_entity.pdbx_description
1 polymer ?
#
loop_
_entity_poly.entity_id
_entity_poly.type
_entity_poly.pdbx_seq_one_letter_code
_entity_poly.pdbx_strand_id
1 'polypeptide(L)'
;MFLATIARKVVHSVCQASLRPAVSTVISRGYRGDAPEPTIIEIPLPPWQERAGESLDIKRKRLLYESRKRGMLENCILLSLFAKQYLNTMSESQLKQYDRLINEPSNDWDIYYWATETQPTPDVYQSEVMEMLKEFTKNKDMEQRLDAPNLEYLDKSS
;
A
#
# COMPACT_ATOMS: atom_id res chain seq x y z
N MET A 1 -55.74 -57.00 42.08
CA MET A 1 -54.67 -56.53 41.17
C MET A 1 -54.91 -57.14 39.80
N PHE A 2 -55.48 -56.44 38.82
CA PHE A 2 -55.29 -56.71 37.39
C PHE A 2 -55.69 -55.45 36.60
N LEU A 3 -54.71 -54.87 35.90
CA LEU A 3 -54.83 -53.65 35.11
C LEU A 3 -55.63 -53.91 33.82
N ALA A 4 -56.47 -52.96 33.45
CA ALA A 4 -57.20 -52.93 32.19
C ALA A 4 -56.31 -52.37 31.05
N THR A 5 -56.25 -53.11 29.95
CA THR A 5 -55.52 -52.77 28.72
C THR A 5 -56.38 -51.89 27.81
N ILE A 6 -55.94 -50.67 27.50
CA ILE A 6 -56.59 -49.77 26.54
C ILE A 6 -55.88 -49.87 25.18
N ALA A 7 -56.66 -50.21 24.15
CA ALA A 7 -56.23 -50.27 22.76
C ALA A 7 -55.97 -48.87 22.17
N ARG A 8 -54.82 -48.68 21.50
CA ARG A 8 -54.52 -47.48 20.71
C ARG A 8 -54.75 -47.78 19.23
N LYS A 9 -55.66 -47.03 18.60
CA LYS A 9 -55.85 -47.01 17.13
C LYS A 9 -54.68 -46.26 16.48
N VAL A 10 -54.06 -46.88 15.48
CA VAL A 10 -53.04 -46.28 14.62
C VAL A 10 -53.75 -45.54 13.48
N VAL A 11 -53.42 -44.26 13.28
CA VAL A 11 -53.88 -43.48 12.13
C VAL A 11 -52.66 -43.24 11.24
N HIS A 12 -52.62 -43.86 10.06
CA HIS A 12 -51.57 -43.62 9.07
C HIS A 12 -51.84 -42.28 8.36
N SER A 13 -50.91 -41.33 8.52
CA SER A 13 -50.87 -40.12 7.72
C SER A 13 -50.16 -40.41 6.40
N VAL A 14 -50.82 -40.18 5.27
CA VAL A 14 -50.23 -40.28 3.93
C VAL A 14 -49.80 -38.88 3.51
N CYS A 15 -48.50 -38.57 3.59
CA CYS A 15 -47.95 -37.35 3.03
C CYS A 15 -47.67 -37.55 1.53
N GLN A 16 -48.49 -36.97 0.65
CA GLN A 16 -48.18 -36.87 -0.77
C GLN A 16 -47.05 -35.84 -0.98
N ALA A 17 -45.87 -36.30 -1.37
CA ALA A 17 -44.77 -35.45 -1.79
C ALA A 17 -44.99 -34.99 -3.24
N SER A 18 -45.24 -33.70 -3.42
CA SER A 18 -45.28 -33.03 -4.73
C SER A 18 -43.86 -32.91 -5.28
N LEU A 19 -43.46 -33.78 -6.21
CA LEU A 19 -42.22 -33.61 -6.98
C LEU A 19 -42.42 -32.51 -8.03
N ARG A 20 -41.81 -31.34 -7.81
CA ARG A 20 -41.62 -30.34 -8.88
C ARG A 20 -40.29 -30.63 -9.59
N PRO A 21 -40.23 -30.65 -10.94
CA PRO A 21 -38.96 -30.75 -11.65
C PRO A 21 -38.24 -29.41 -11.54
N ALA A 22 -37.11 -29.39 -10.83
CA ALA A 22 -36.21 -28.25 -10.81
C ALA A 22 -35.22 -28.39 -11.97
N VAL A 23 -35.53 -27.78 -13.12
CA VAL A 23 -34.50 -27.47 -14.13
C VAL A 23 -33.99 -26.08 -13.83
N SER A 24 -33.06 -25.99 -12.87
CA SER A 24 -32.28 -24.77 -12.68
C SER A 24 -31.09 -24.87 -13.62
N THR A 25 -31.21 -24.30 -14.81
CA THR A 25 -30.04 -24.09 -15.68
C THR A 25 -29.19 -23.02 -15.02
N VAL A 26 -28.28 -23.44 -14.13
CA VAL A 26 -27.24 -22.54 -13.62
C VAL A 26 -26.37 -22.22 -14.82
N ILE A 27 -26.51 -21.01 -15.36
CA ILE A 27 -25.50 -20.45 -16.27
C ILE A 27 -24.28 -20.20 -15.40
N SER A 28 -23.43 -21.21 -15.25
CA SER A 28 -22.08 -21.03 -14.75
C SER A 28 -21.35 -20.21 -15.79
N ARG A 29 -21.33 -18.88 -15.60
CA ARG A 29 -20.41 -17.99 -16.29
C ARG A 29 -19.01 -18.28 -15.75
N GLY A 30 -18.46 -19.43 -16.13
CA GLY A 30 -17.10 -19.84 -15.81
C GLY A 30 -16.13 -19.00 -16.61
N TYR A 31 -15.17 -18.38 -15.95
CA TYR A 31 -13.99 -17.83 -16.62
C TYR A 31 -13.24 -19.01 -17.25
N ARG A 32 -13.15 -19.01 -18.59
CA ARG A 32 -12.58 -20.14 -19.35
C ARG A 32 -11.05 -20.13 -19.39
N GLY A 33 -10.41 -19.08 -18.88
CA GLY A 33 -8.95 -18.89 -19.02
C GLY A 33 -8.50 -18.45 -20.42
N ASP A 34 -9.35 -18.56 -21.44
CA ASP A 34 -9.06 -18.17 -22.83
C ASP A 34 -9.14 -16.65 -23.10
N ALA A 35 -9.11 -15.81 -22.06
CA ALA A 35 -9.04 -14.36 -22.30
C ALA A 35 -7.66 -14.07 -22.92
N PRO A 36 -7.60 -13.38 -24.08
CA PRO A 36 -6.31 -12.93 -24.61
C PRO A 36 -5.60 -12.12 -23.52
N GLU A 37 -4.31 -12.37 -23.33
CA GLU A 37 -3.44 -11.55 -22.48
C GLU A 37 -3.77 -10.09 -22.79
N PRO A 38 -4.21 -9.30 -21.78
CA PRO A 38 -4.57 -7.92 -22.04
C PRO A 38 -3.30 -7.26 -22.59
N THR A 39 -3.37 -6.76 -23.82
CA THR A 39 -2.35 -5.84 -24.33
C THR A 39 -2.24 -4.72 -23.31
N ILE A 40 -1.10 -4.65 -22.63
CA ILE A 40 -0.80 -3.59 -21.67
C ILE A 40 -0.77 -2.30 -22.48
N ILE A 41 -1.87 -1.58 -22.48
CA ILE A 41 -1.94 -0.23 -23.03
C ILE A 41 -1.25 0.64 -21.98
N GLU A 42 0.02 0.97 -22.22
CA GLU A 42 0.74 1.94 -21.40
C GLU A 42 0.08 3.31 -21.61
N ILE A 43 -0.72 3.72 -20.63
CA ILE A 43 -1.30 5.07 -20.59
C ILE A 43 -0.19 6.01 -20.12
N PRO A 44 0.25 6.99 -20.93
CA PRO A 44 1.31 7.90 -20.54
C PRO A 44 0.86 8.78 -19.38
N LEU A 45 1.58 8.72 -18.26
CA LEU A 45 1.41 9.63 -17.15
C LEU A 45 1.97 11.03 -17.52
N PRO A 46 1.43 12.11 -16.95
CA PRO A 46 2.00 13.43 -17.13
C PRO A 46 3.46 13.43 -16.63
N PRO A 47 4.39 14.07 -17.36
CA PRO A 47 5.78 14.14 -16.92
C PRO A 47 5.88 14.91 -15.61
N TRP A 48 6.71 14.41 -14.69
CA TRP A 48 7.02 15.14 -13.46
C TRP A 48 7.66 16.49 -13.78
N GLN A 49 7.27 17.52 -13.03
CA GLN A 49 7.77 18.88 -13.19
C GLN A 49 8.34 19.39 -11.87
N GLU A 50 9.58 19.87 -11.90
CA GLU A 50 10.20 20.50 -10.74
C GLU A 50 9.47 21.80 -10.39
N ARG A 51 9.13 21.97 -9.11
CA ARG A 51 8.53 23.21 -8.61
C ARG A 51 9.60 24.28 -8.44
N ALA A 52 9.46 25.37 -9.19
CA ALA A 52 10.33 26.55 -9.11
C ALA A 52 9.72 27.67 -8.25
N GLY A 53 10.56 28.48 -7.61
CA GLY A 53 10.16 29.71 -6.94
C GLY A 53 9.64 29.59 -5.50
N GLU A 54 9.64 28.39 -4.90
CA GLU A 54 9.35 28.22 -3.47
C GLU A 54 10.59 28.42 -2.59
N SER A 55 10.41 28.94 -1.37
CA SER A 55 11.50 29.04 -0.39
C SER A 55 11.90 27.66 0.13
N LEU A 56 13.12 27.54 0.66
CA LEU A 56 13.61 26.26 1.21
C LEU A 56 12.73 25.75 2.37
N ASP A 57 12.18 26.64 3.20
CA ASP A 57 11.27 26.29 4.28
C ASP A 57 9.94 25.72 3.74
N ILE A 58 9.37 26.34 2.72
CA ILE A 58 8.15 25.85 2.06
C ILE A 58 8.39 24.50 1.40
N LYS A 59 9.51 24.35 0.67
CA LYS A 59 9.93 23.09 0.04
C LYS A 59 10.05 21.98 1.08
N ARG A 60 10.69 22.24 2.22
CA ARG A 60 10.81 21.28 3.33
C ARG A 60 9.45 20.86 3.87
N LYS A 61 8.56 21.82 4.17
CA LYS A 61 7.21 21.52 4.67
C LYS A 61 6.40 20.68 3.69
N ARG A 62 6.48 20.99 2.39
CA ARG A 62 5.84 20.22 1.32
C ARG A 62 6.39 18.80 1.25
N LEU A 63 7.71 18.64 1.19
CA LEU A 63 8.37 17.34 1.10
C LEU A 63 8.10 16.48 2.33
N LEU A 64 8.03 17.07 3.51
CA LEU A 64 7.63 16.36 4.73
C LEU A 64 6.19 15.82 4.61
N TYR A 65 5.26 16.61 4.08
CA TYR A 65 3.89 16.15 3.84
C TYR A 65 3.85 14.99 2.83
N GLU A 66 4.51 15.14 1.69
CA GLU A 66 4.56 14.14 0.61
C GLU A 66 5.24 12.83 1.07
N SER A 67 6.24 12.92 1.95
CA SER A 67 6.90 11.75 2.55
C SER A 67 5.97 10.97 3.47
N ARG A 68 5.04 11.65 4.16
CA ARG A 68 4.10 11.04 5.11
C ARG A 68 2.82 10.50 4.46
N LYS A 69 2.52 10.92 3.23
CA LYS A 69 1.26 10.61 2.52
C LYS A 69 1.53 9.70 1.32
N ARG A 70 1.96 8.47 1.58
CA ARG A 70 2.25 7.44 0.56
C ARG A 70 1.11 6.45 0.42
N GLY A 71 1.10 5.68 -0.68
CA GLY A 71 0.10 4.63 -0.93
C GLY A 71 0.26 3.38 -0.06
N MET A 72 1.43 3.18 0.56
CA MET A 72 1.76 2.03 1.40
C MET A 72 2.31 2.44 2.77
N LEU A 73 2.10 1.60 3.77
CA LEU A 73 2.52 1.88 5.16
C LEU A 73 4.04 1.82 5.31
N GLU A 74 4.70 0.92 4.59
CA GLU A 74 6.14 0.70 4.59
C GLU A 74 6.88 1.99 4.23
N ASN A 75 6.55 2.59 3.09
CA ASN A 75 7.12 3.88 2.69
C ASN A 75 6.66 5.03 3.60
N CYS A 76 5.42 5.02 4.09
CA CYS A 76 4.97 6.06 5.03
C CYS A 76 5.86 6.11 6.27
N ILE A 77 6.15 4.96 6.89
CA ILE A 77 7.00 4.88 8.09
C ILE A 77 8.45 5.21 7.71
N LEU A 78 8.99 4.55 6.68
CA LEU A 78 10.39 4.71 6.28
C LEU A 78 10.72 6.16 5.90
N LEU A 79 9.95 6.76 5.00
CA LEU A 79 10.21 8.11 4.50
C LEU A 79 9.88 9.18 5.55
N SER A 80 8.89 8.96 6.42
CA SER A 80 8.59 9.95 7.48
C SER A 80 9.66 10.02 8.55
N LEU A 81 10.29 8.88 8.90
CA LEU A 81 11.43 8.85 9.80
C LEU A 81 12.69 9.44 9.14
N PHE A 82 12.94 9.08 7.88
CA PHE A 82 14.03 9.66 7.10
C PHE A 82 13.91 11.19 7.01
N ALA A 83 12.72 11.69 6.66
CA ALA A 83 12.45 13.12 6.59
C ALA A 83 12.67 13.81 7.95
N LYS A 84 12.22 13.22 9.06
CA LYS A 84 12.45 13.76 10.40
C LYS A 84 13.95 13.97 10.69
N GLN A 85 14.81 13.05 10.26
CA GLN A 85 16.24 13.10 10.56
C GLN A 85 17.02 14.03 9.62
N TYR A 86 16.73 13.99 8.32
CA TYR A 86 17.61 14.61 7.32
C TYR A 86 17.05 15.89 6.68
N LEU A 87 15.73 16.06 6.64
CA LEU A 87 15.12 17.11 5.81
C LEU A 87 15.47 18.53 6.26
N ASN A 88 15.70 18.73 7.57
CA ASN A 88 16.14 20.02 8.13
C ASN A 88 17.62 20.33 7.82
N THR A 89 18.46 19.32 7.64
CA THR A 89 19.91 19.49 7.42
C THR A 89 20.29 19.43 5.93
N MET A 90 19.39 18.93 5.07
CA MET A 90 19.61 18.87 3.63
C MET A 90 19.82 20.24 2.98
N SER A 91 20.79 20.29 2.07
CA SER A 91 21.03 21.40 1.15
C SER A 91 19.94 21.51 0.08
N GLU A 92 19.88 22.62 -0.64
CA GLU A 92 18.91 22.79 -1.74
C GLU A 92 19.05 21.70 -2.81
N SER A 93 20.27 21.33 -3.18
CA SER A 93 20.53 20.27 -4.15
C SER A 93 19.99 18.92 -3.68
N GLN A 94 20.20 18.59 -2.40
CA GLN A 94 19.68 17.35 -1.80
C GLN A 94 18.16 17.38 -1.72
N LEU A 95 17.54 18.52 -1.39
CA LEU A 95 16.08 18.64 -1.41
C LEU A 95 15.50 18.43 -2.81
N LYS A 96 16.17 18.90 -3.87
CA LYS A 96 15.77 18.64 -5.27
C LYS A 96 15.88 17.16 -5.64
N GLN A 97 16.99 16.52 -5.26
CA GLN A 97 17.17 15.07 -5.46
C GLN A 97 16.11 14.26 -4.71
N TYR A 98 15.79 14.66 -3.48
CA TYR A 98 14.75 14.01 -2.67
C TYR A 98 13.36 14.19 -3.26
N ASP A 99 13.00 15.42 -3.67
CA ASP A 99 11.73 15.74 -4.33
C ASP A 99 11.51 14.87 -5.57
N ARG A 100 12.54 14.80 -6.41
CA ARG A 100 12.53 13.95 -7.60
C ARG A 100 12.36 12.47 -7.23
N LEU A 101 13.15 11.98 -6.27
CA LEU A 101 13.12 10.58 -5.86
C LEU A 101 11.74 10.12 -5.37
N ILE A 102 11.05 10.92 -4.56
CA ILE A 102 9.79 10.48 -3.95
C ILE A 102 8.57 10.76 -4.84
N ASN A 103 8.64 11.70 -5.79
CA ASN A 103 7.48 12.17 -6.54
C ASN A 103 7.52 11.84 -8.06
N GLU A 104 8.67 11.56 -8.65
CA GLU A 104 8.78 11.20 -10.08
C GLU A 104 8.37 9.74 -10.35
N PRO A 105 8.75 8.72 -9.55
CA PRO A 105 8.31 7.35 -9.76
C PRO A 105 6.80 7.20 -9.57
N SER A 106 6.13 6.51 -10.49
CA SER A 106 4.68 6.28 -10.41
C SER A 106 4.28 5.21 -9.40
N ASN A 107 5.18 4.27 -9.09
CA ASN A 107 4.93 3.14 -8.22
C ASN A 107 5.71 3.27 -6.91
N ASP A 108 4.99 3.32 -5.78
CA ASP A 108 5.59 3.39 -4.45
C ASP A 108 6.51 2.17 -4.16
N TRP A 109 6.20 0.99 -4.70
CA TRP A 109 7.01 -0.22 -4.46
C TRP A 109 8.42 -0.09 -5.03
N ASP A 110 8.59 0.66 -6.13
CA ASP A 110 9.90 0.82 -6.76
C ASP A 110 10.86 1.54 -5.80
N ILE A 111 10.40 2.60 -5.14
CA ILE A 111 11.16 3.32 -4.11
C ILE A 111 11.58 2.39 -2.98
N TYR A 112 10.66 1.55 -2.50
CA TYR A 112 10.94 0.59 -1.44
C TYR A 112 11.99 -0.45 -1.87
N TYR A 113 11.89 -0.98 -3.10
CA TYR A 113 12.85 -1.94 -3.63
C TYR A 113 14.24 -1.34 -3.83
N TRP A 114 14.34 -0.08 -4.27
CA TRP A 114 15.62 0.62 -4.39
C TRP A 114 16.24 0.88 -3.03
N ALA A 115 15.43 1.33 -2.05
CA ALA A 115 15.89 1.62 -0.70
C ALA A 115 16.38 0.37 0.05
N THR A 116 15.72 -0.78 -0.18
CA THR A 116 16.11 -2.08 0.39
C THR A 116 17.17 -2.82 -0.43
N GLU A 117 17.63 -2.23 -1.54
CA GLU A 117 18.58 -2.84 -2.47
C GLU A 117 18.09 -4.19 -3.07
N THR A 118 16.77 -4.43 -3.02
CA THR A 118 16.14 -5.62 -3.64
C THR A 118 16.19 -5.55 -5.16
N GLN A 119 16.12 -4.33 -5.72
CA GLN A 119 16.29 -4.07 -7.14
C GLN A 119 17.32 -2.95 -7.35
N PRO A 120 18.07 -2.95 -8.47
CA PRO A 120 19.01 -1.89 -8.76
C PRO A 120 18.27 -0.55 -8.92
N THR A 121 18.86 0.50 -8.36
CA THR A 121 18.35 1.85 -8.56
C THR A 121 18.66 2.30 -10.00
N PRO A 122 17.68 2.84 -10.74
CA PRO A 122 17.94 3.45 -12.05
C PRO A 122 18.91 4.63 -11.94
N ASP A 123 19.74 4.83 -12.97
CA ASP A 123 20.79 5.88 -13.00
C ASP A 123 20.25 7.29 -12.68
N VAL A 124 19.00 7.55 -13.09
CA VAL A 124 18.30 8.83 -12.87
C VAL A 124 18.12 9.15 -11.37
N TYR A 125 17.99 8.11 -10.54
CA TYR A 125 17.77 8.23 -9.09
C TYR A 125 19.04 7.91 -8.28
N GLN A 126 20.14 7.53 -8.94
CA GLN A 126 21.42 7.23 -8.31
C GLN A 126 22.08 8.54 -7.83
N SER A 127 21.68 8.98 -6.64
CA SER A 127 22.02 10.27 -6.04
C SER A 127 22.56 10.10 -4.62
N GLU A 128 23.17 11.15 -4.07
CA GLU A 128 23.61 11.17 -2.66
C GLU A 128 22.44 10.83 -1.71
N VAL A 129 21.27 11.39 -1.98
CA VAL A 129 20.06 11.14 -1.18
C VAL A 129 19.58 9.69 -1.25
N MET A 130 19.70 9.04 -2.40
CA MET A 130 19.40 7.60 -2.50
C MET A 130 20.36 6.78 -1.65
N GLU A 131 21.65 7.09 -1.66
CA GLU A 131 22.63 6.38 -0.83
C GLU A 131 22.37 6.61 0.66
N MET A 132 22.00 7.83 1.06
CA MET A 132 21.54 8.12 2.42
C MET A 132 20.29 7.29 2.79
N LEU A 133 19.34 7.14 1.87
CA LEU A 133 18.12 6.37 2.10
C LEU A 133 18.41 4.87 2.24
N LYS A 134 19.28 4.30 1.41
CA LYS A 134 19.72 2.89 1.52
C LYS A 134 20.41 2.64 2.86
N GLU A 135 21.34 3.51 3.24
CA GLU A 135 22.04 3.42 4.52
C GLU A 135 21.07 3.55 5.70
N PHE A 136 20.12 4.48 5.63
CA PHE A 136 19.07 4.61 6.65
C PHE A 136 18.18 3.36 6.75
N THR A 137 17.90 2.70 5.63
CA THR A 137 17.05 1.50 5.58
C THR A 137 17.69 0.29 6.25
N LYS A 138 19.04 0.20 6.27
CA LYS A 138 19.78 -0.87 6.94
C LYS A 138 19.55 -0.93 8.45
N ASN A 139 19.10 0.16 9.07
CA ASN A 139 18.74 0.24 10.49
C ASN A 139 19.80 -0.40 11.42
N LYS A 140 21.06 0.02 11.28
CA LYS A 140 22.21 -0.56 12.02
C LYS A 140 22.04 -0.49 13.54
N ASP A 141 21.35 0.53 14.02
CA ASP A 141 21.08 0.76 15.44
C ASP A 141 19.86 -0.03 15.96
N MET A 142 19.22 -0.84 15.11
CA MET A 142 18.04 -1.66 15.44
C MET A 142 16.91 -0.85 16.09
N GLU A 143 16.69 0.38 15.59
CA GLU A 143 15.64 1.24 16.08
C GLU A 143 14.26 0.61 15.81
N GLN A 144 13.32 0.80 16.75
CA GLN A 144 11.93 0.40 16.52
C GLN A 144 11.25 1.38 15.57
N ARG A 145 10.82 0.88 14.41
CA ARG A 145 10.14 1.66 13.35
C ARG A 145 8.71 1.17 13.17
N LEU A 146 7.88 1.43 14.17
CA LEU A 146 6.48 0.96 14.20
C LEU A 146 5.51 1.97 13.58
N ASP A 147 5.75 3.26 13.85
CA ASP A 147 4.83 4.34 13.48
C ASP A 147 5.58 5.53 12.91
N ALA A 148 4.86 6.35 12.14
CA ALA A 148 5.37 7.65 11.72
C ALA A 148 5.56 8.56 12.95
N PRO A 149 6.64 9.38 13.01
CA PRO A 149 6.91 10.19 14.17
C PRO A 149 5.86 11.30 14.34
N ASN A 150 5.60 11.70 15.59
CA ASN A 150 4.83 12.92 15.89
C ASN A 150 5.56 14.16 15.34
N LEU A 151 4.84 15.26 15.10
CA LEU A 151 5.34 16.50 14.49
C LEU A 151 5.95 17.50 15.49
N GLU A 152 5.87 17.25 16.80
CA GLU A 152 6.40 18.14 17.86
C GLU A 152 7.89 18.50 17.74
N TYR A 153 8.67 17.73 16.96
CA TYR A 153 10.08 18.04 16.72
C TYR A 153 10.28 19.28 15.84
N LEU A 154 9.26 19.68 15.06
CA LEU A 154 9.31 20.87 14.21
C LEU A 154 9.26 22.17 15.02
N ASP A 155 8.52 22.15 16.13
CA ASP A 155 8.35 23.32 17.00
C ASP A 155 9.66 23.68 17.71
N LYS A 156 10.51 22.69 17.98
CA LYS A 156 11.80 22.84 18.67
C LYS A 156 12.93 23.38 17.78
N SER A 157 12.70 23.43 16.46
CA SER A 157 13.68 23.91 15.48
C SER A 157 13.46 25.38 15.04
N SER A 158 12.46 26.06 15.63
CA SER A 158 12.16 27.48 15.39
C SER A 158 12.91 28.41 16.33
#